data_AF-A0A378ID46-F1
#
_entry.id   AF-A0A378ID46-F1
#
_cell.length_a   1.000
_cell.length_b   1.000
_cell.length_c   1.000
_cell.angle_alpha   90.00
_cell.angle_beta   90.00
_cell.angle_gamma   90.00
#
_symmetry.space_group_name_H-M   'P 1'
#
loop_
_entity.id
_entity.type
_entity.pdbx_description
1 polymer ?
#
loop_
_entity_poly.entity_id
_entity_poly.type
_entity_poly.pdbx_seq_one_letter_code
_entity_poly.pdbx_strand_id
1 'polypeptide(L)'
;MLLNEFIEHNSQLSNLINNQLDKLKNHPDLESLDITISYVDDLLNTENGATYFAGIVDYHPAKSLAYMISILHEEELLDEKVFNWLLHLPQPNSLSHGLFHLRASGLLKANFELLKQFDQILFSSPMIDVWNPIPPGEMTQENIDSFMAICRNDGTIEEKQSTIRNYVNQHLLFLDEVEPVQLNNIQLNRAQSTHTASVHATTDLTAWLLDLNYKRNPVPLKSIQDIIILLENRPAETLDPEQKRAAIDCLWRLSSLPAEIVLDPKKKKVALQIAKETELGKEMAISTLLPFMEEEAETLQMISIEQFICLIFHSISQDEKIDYWVAFVSALYEIQRGYNLDEIGTDNLSDEDKEICFGGTANKFCERLQGLSPLVKFIYVDNVSIILKIKQILLNDILNTADELIDEKANDEFILLIGNMQNAEKSIHRYHQAFSYLKPQLEQLLELKVYSIIYGQSSLEKLLKDFEIAIDDFPDITNPKEAKDFSPESLFRFAKFVGIKNGMLRSAANYPGFYPAEKPVIEANQDNELSKSAGETIPKH
;
A
#
# COMPACT_ATOMS: atom_id res chain seq x y z
N MET A 1 24.95 -23.67 13.47
CA MET A 1 26.06 -22.81 13.95
C MET A 1 25.58 -21.94 15.10
N LEU A 2 24.67 -20.99 14.85
CA LEU A 2 24.05 -20.14 15.89
C LEU A 2 23.52 -20.91 17.11
N LEU A 3 22.82 -22.03 16.89
CA LEU A 3 22.33 -22.87 17.98
C LEU A 3 23.46 -23.47 18.85
N ASN A 4 24.61 -23.78 18.26
CA ASN A 4 25.75 -24.28 19.02
C ASN A 4 26.41 -23.16 19.83
N GLU A 5 26.55 -21.96 19.24
CA GLU A 5 27.05 -20.78 19.96
C GLU A 5 26.15 -20.41 21.14
N PHE A 6 24.82 -20.48 20.95
CA PHE A 6 23.85 -20.27 22.01
C PHE A 6 23.96 -21.30 23.14
N ILE A 7 24.14 -22.59 22.81
CA ILE A 7 24.36 -23.66 23.80
C ILE A 7 25.66 -23.43 24.57
N GLU A 8 26.73 -23.02 23.89
CA GLU A 8 28.03 -22.73 24.51
C GLU A 8 27.94 -21.53 25.46
N HIS A 9 27.28 -20.44 25.04
CA HIS A 9 27.03 -19.26 25.87
C HIS A 9 26.20 -19.62 27.11
N ASN A 10 25.16 -20.45 26.94
CA ASN A 10 24.23 -20.86 27.98
C ASN A 10 24.55 -22.24 28.56
N SER A 11 25.84 -22.56 28.76
CA SER A 11 26.28 -23.89 29.20
C SER A 11 25.64 -24.38 30.51
N GLN A 12 25.27 -23.46 31.42
CA GLN A 12 24.54 -23.75 32.66
C GLN A 12 23.12 -24.27 32.41
N LEU A 13 22.54 -23.96 31.26
CA LEU A 13 21.20 -24.36 30.81
C LEU A 13 21.26 -25.39 29.69
N SER A 14 22.45 -25.94 29.40
CA SER A 14 22.67 -26.94 28.34
C SER A 14 21.68 -28.11 28.43
N ASN A 15 21.34 -28.59 29.63
CA ASN A 15 20.34 -29.65 29.81
C ASN A 15 18.94 -29.23 29.33
N LEU A 16 18.51 -27.99 29.62
CA LEU A 16 17.21 -27.47 29.18
C LEU A 16 17.18 -27.31 27.65
N ILE A 17 18.23 -26.70 27.08
CA ILE A 17 18.33 -26.48 25.63
C ILE A 17 18.41 -27.82 24.91
N ASN A 18 19.18 -28.79 25.42
CA ASN A 18 19.25 -30.14 24.87
C ASN A 18 17.90 -30.87 24.91
N ASN A 19 17.11 -30.67 25.97
CA ASN A 19 15.77 -31.26 26.08
C ASN A 19 14.76 -30.66 25.09
N GLN A 20 14.97 -29.42 24.64
CA GLN A 20 14.12 -28.74 23.66
C GLN A 20 14.72 -28.75 22.24
N LEU A 21 15.92 -29.31 22.07
CA LEU A 21 16.71 -29.21 20.83
C LEU A 21 15.98 -29.81 19.63
N ASP A 22 15.29 -30.93 19.83
CA ASP A 22 14.54 -31.59 18.76
C ASP A 22 13.30 -30.79 18.37
N LYS A 23 12.69 -30.04 19.29
CA LYS A 23 11.59 -29.13 18.96
C LYS A 23 12.11 -27.92 18.18
N LEU A 24 13.20 -27.31 18.65
CA LEU A 24 13.84 -26.18 17.97
C LEU A 24 14.26 -26.51 16.53
N LYS A 25 14.86 -27.69 16.31
CA LYS A 25 15.28 -28.16 14.98
C LYS A 25 14.12 -28.38 14.01
N ASN A 26 12.93 -28.63 14.54
CA ASN A 26 11.72 -28.91 13.76
C ASN A 26 10.68 -27.78 13.89
N HIS A 27 11.06 -26.64 14.46
CA HIS A 27 10.13 -25.55 14.70
C HIS A 27 9.68 -24.94 13.36
N PRO A 28 8.40 -24.62 13.14
CA PRO A 28 7.94 -24.13 11.84
C PRO A 28 8.54 -22.77 11.45
N ASP A 29 8.95 -21.98 12.45
CA ASP A 29 9.53 -20.64 12.32
C ASP A 29 11.08 -20.65 12.45
N LEU A 30 11.73 -21.65 11.87
CA LEU A 30 13.20 -21.83 11.92
C LEU A 30 13.97 -20.63 11.36
N GLU A 31 13.39 -19.90 10.41
CA GLU A 31 14.00 -18.71 9.80
C GLU A 31 14.13 -17.54 10.79
N SER A 32 13.29 -17.51 11.83
CA SER A 32 13.29 -16.48 12.87
C SER A 32 14.02 -16.91 14.15
N LEU A 33 14.69 -18.07 14.13
CA LEU A 33 15.22 -18.70 15.33
C LEU A 33 16.37 -17.88 15.95
N ASP A 34 17.17 -17.20 15.14
CA ASP A 34 18.24 -16.31 15.59
C ASP A 34 17.71 -15.12 16.39
N ILE A 35 16.67 -14.46 15.88
CA ILE A 35 15.99 -13.35 16.55
C ILE A 35 15.31 -13.84 17.83
N THR A 36 14.63 -14.99 17.76
CA THR A 36 13.99 -15.62 18.93
C THR A 36 15.01 -15.91 20.03
N ILE A 37 16.16 -16.48 19.65
CA ILE A 37 17.27 -16.76 20.57
C ILE A 37 17.80 -15.46 21.19
N SER A 38 17.94 -14.38 20.41
CA SER A 38 18.43 -13.11 20.92
C SER A 38 17.55 -12.52 22.03
N TYR A 39 16.22 -12.63 21.91
CA TYR A 39 15.29 -12.19 22.97
C TYR A 39 15.31 -13.11 24.19
N VAL A 40 15.52 -14.41 23.97
CA VAL A 40 15.54 -15.41 25.03
C VAL A 40 16.80 -15.32 25.88
N ASP A 41 17.94 -14.97 25.29
CA ASP A 41 19.24 -14.97 25.97
C ASP A 41 19.24 -14.10 27.23
N ASP A 42 18.65 -12.90 27.13
CA ASP A 42 18.49 -11.98 28.26
C ASP A 42 17.53 -12.54 29.34
N LEU A 43 16.51 -13.30 28.92
CA LEU A 43 15.52 -13.88 29.83
C LEU A 43 16.03 -15.10 30.58
N LEU A 44 16.96 -15.87 29.99
CA LEU A 44 17.44 -17.15 30.55
C LEU A 44 18.13 -16.99 31.91
N ASN A 45 18.72 -15.83 32.17
CA ASN A 45 19.38 -15.53 33.45
C ASN A 45 18.41 -15.10 34.56
N THR A 46 17.11 -15.00 34.27
CA THR A 46 16.07 -14.65 35.25
C THR A 46 15.58 -15.87 36.01
N GLU A 47 14.97 -15.67 37.18
CA GLU A 47 14.42 -16.77 38.01
C GLU A 47 13.44 -17.67 37.22
N ASN A 48 12.69 -17.08 36.28
CA ASN A 48 11.68 -17.76 35.46
C ASN A 48 12.14 -18.06 34.03
N GLY A 49 13.41 -17.78 33.69
CA GLY A 49 13.93 -17.86 32.32
C GLY A 49 13.73 -19.22 31.66
N ALA A 50 13.95 -20.29 32.41
CA ALA A 50 13.74 -21.66 31.95
C ALA A 50 12.28 -21.94 31.56
N THR A 51 11.33 -21.43 32.34
CA THR A 51 9.89 -21.57 32.10
C THR A 51 9.46 -20.78 30.87
N TYR A 52 9.95 -19.54 30.74
CA TYR A 52 9.68 -18.69 29.58
C TYR A 52 10.19 -19.32 28.29
N PHE A 53 11.43 -19.82 28.31
CA PHE A 53 12.02 -20.48 27.14
C PHE A 53 11.22 -21.71 26.70
N ALA A 54 10.80 -22.57 27.64
CA ALA A 54 10.00 -23.73 27.30
C ALA A 54 8.66 -23.34 26.64
N GLY A 55 7.98 -22.32 27.16
CA GLY A 55 6.73 -21.82 26.57
C GLY A 55 6.92 -21.18 25.19
N ILE A 56 8.02 -20.46 24.96
CA ILE A 56 8.35 -19.88 23.64
C ILE A 56 8.54 -20.96 22.60
N VAL A 57 9.30 -22.02 22.92
CA VAL A 57 9.58 -23.11 21.98
C VAL A 57 8.34 -23.91 21.62
N ASP A 58 7.38 -24.01 22.53
CA ASP A 58 6.13 -24.76 22.34
C ASP A 58 5.03 -23.95 21.65
N TYR A 59 5.28 -22.68 21.32
CA TYR A 59 4.29 -21.76 20.82
C TYR A 59 4.57 -21.30 19.40
N HIS A 60 3.54 -21.20 18.57
CA HIS A 60 3.65 -20.74 17.20
C HIS A 60 2.72 -19.54 16.95
N PRO A 61 3.24 -18.36 16.56
CA PRO A 61 4.65 -18.03 16.21
C PRO A 61 5.55 -17.69 17.42
N ALA A 62 6.70 -18.38 17.50
CA ALA A 62 7.67 -18.26 18.61
C ALA A 62 8.35 -16.88 18.67
N LYS A 63 8.71 -16.30 17.52
CA LYS A 63 9.37 -14.99 17.44
C LYS A 63 8.56 -13.90 18.14
N SER A 64 7.27 -13.81 17.80
CA SER A 64 6.37 -12.80 18.34
C SER A 64 6.17 -12.99 19.85
N LEU A 65 6.04 -14.24 20.31
CA LEU A 65 5.94 -14.52 21.74
C LEU A 65 7.22 -14.14 22.50
N ALA A 66 8.40 -14.52 21.98
CA ALA A 66 9.68 -14.16 22.57
C ALA A 66 9.85 -12.65 22.71
N TYR A 67 9.50 -11.90 21.66
CA TYR A 67 9.52 -10.45 21.67
C TYR A 67 8.60 -9.83 22.72
N MET A 68 7.34 -10.30 22.80
CA MET A 68 6.37 -9.82 23.80
C MET A 68 6.87 -10.08 25.22
N ILE A 69 7.42 -11.27 25.48
CA ILE A 69 7.96 -11.65 26.80
C ILE A 69 9.16 -10.76 27.15
N SER A 70 10.07 -10.51 26.21
CA SER A 70 11.21 -9.61 26.41
C SER A 70 10.75 -8.21 26.80
N ILE A 71 9.85 -7.61 26.01
CA ILE A 71 9.30 -6.27 26.29
C ILE A 71 8.66 -6.21 27.68
N LEU A 72 7.79 -7.16 28.00
CA LEU A 72 7.06 -7.13 29.26
C LEU A 72 7.97 -7.41 30.46
N HIS A 73 9.02 -8.20 30.27
CA HIS A 73 10.03 -8.41 31.30
C HIS A 73 10.81 -7.12 31.59
N GLU A 74 11.29 -6.44 30.55
CA GLU A 74 12.04 -5.18 30.68
C GLU A 74 11.23 -4.06 31.37
N GLU A 75 9.91 -4.04 31.16
CA GLU A 75 9.00 -3.07 31.79
C GLU A 75 8.51 -3.48 33.19
N GLU A 76 8.95 -4.65 33.69
CA GLU A 76 8.51 -5.27 34.96
C GLU A 76 7.00 -5.60 34.98
N LEU A 77 6.43 -5.92 33.82
CA LEU A 77 5.02 -6.29 33.63
C LEU A 77 4.78 -7.79 33.49
N LEU A 78 5.85 -8.57 33.32
CA LEU A 78 5.76 -10.02 33.13
C LEU A 78 5.71 -10.75 34.48
N ASP A 79 4.54 -11.29 34.81
CA ASP A 79 4.34 -12.27 35.88
C ASP A 79 3.81 -13.60 35.33
N GLU A 80 3.62 -14.59 36.20
CA GLU A 80 3.10 -15.91 35.82
C GLU A 80 1.71 -15.83 35.16
N LYS A 81 0.85 -14.91 35.60
CA LYS A 81 -0.51 -14.75 35.06
C LYS A 81 -0.48 -14.15 33.66
N VAL A 82 0.37 -13.16 33.43
CA VAL A 82 0.59 -12.52 32.13
C VAL A 82 1.22 -13.52 31.16
N PHE A 83 2.25 -14.25 31.59
CA PHE A 83 2.87 -15.29 30.77
C PHE A 83 1.86 -16.35 30.34
N ASN A 84 1.06 -16.88 31.26
CA ASN A 84 0.00 -17.83 30.94
C ASN A 84 -1.04 -17.26 29.97
N TRP A 85 -1.40 -15.98 30.10
CA TRP A 85 -2.30 -15.32 29.14
C TRP A 85 -1.69 -15.25 27.73
N LEU A 86 -0.41 -14.89 27.61
CA LEU A 86 0.28 -14.81 26.31
C LEU A 86 0.30 -16.15 25.57
N LEU A 87 0.46 -17.27 26.29
CA LEU A 87 0.45 -18.62 25.72
C LEU A 87 -0.90 -19.06 25.14
N HIS A 88 -1.99 -18.34 25.46
CA HIS A 88 -3.34 -18.66 24.98
C HIS A 88 -3.85 -17.65 23.95
N LEU A 89 -3.02 -16.70 23.52
CA LEU A 89 -3.43 -15.75 22.50
C LEU A 89 -3.58 -16.44 21.15
N PRO A 90 -4.71 -16.26 20.44
CA PRO A 90 -4.86 -16.86 19.11
C PRO A 90 -3.95 -16.20 18.08
N GLN A 91 -3.57 -14.93 18.28
CA GLN A 91 -2.84 -14.10 17.31
C GLN A 91 -1.83 -13.17 18.00
N PRO A 92 -0.63 -13.67 18.35
CA PRO A 92 0.37 -12.89 19.08
C PRO A 92 0.94 -11.71 18.28
N ASN A 93 0.83 -11.73 16.95
CA ASN A 93 1.41 -10.70 16.09
C ASN A 93 0.78 -9.33 16.33
N SER A 94 -0.54 -9.25 16.50
CA SER A 94 -1.19 -7.95 16.75
C SER A 94 -0.79 -7.36 18.10
N LEU A 95 -0.72 -8.20 19.14
CA LEU A 95 -0.27 -7.75 20.46
C LEU A 95 1.20 -7.32 20.41
N SER A 96 2.06 -8.09 19.75
CA SER A 96 3.47 -7.78 19.54
C SER A 96 3.67 -6.36 18.97
N HIS A 97 2.92 -5.98 17.93
CA HIS A 97 3.01 -4.64 17.35
C HIS A 97 2.43 -3.57 18.29
N GLY A 98 1.29 -3.83 18.93
CA GLY A 98 0.73 -2.92 19.93
C GLY A 98 1.70 -2.63 21.07
N LEU A 99 2.35 -3.66 21.63
CA LEU A 99 3.37 -3.52 22.68
C LEU A 99 4.58 -2.74 22.21
N PHE A 100 5.04 -2.95 20.96
CA PHE A 100 6.13 -2.16 20.38
C PHE A 100 5.81 -0.66 20.37
N HIS A 101 4.64 -0.26 19.85
CA HIS A 101 4.27 1.16 19.79
C HIS A 101 4.11 1.77 21.18
N LEU A 102 3.52 1.03 22.12
CA LEU A 102 3.37 1.49 23.50
C LEU A 102 4.72 1.66 24.21
N ARG A 103 5.66 0.74 24.00
CA ARG A 103 7.02 0.83 24.54
C ARG A 103 7.77 2.00 23.92
N ALA A 104 7.72 2.14 22.59
CA ALA A 104 8.38 3.24 21.86
C ALA A 104 7.90 4.62 22.32
N SER A 105 6.64 4.73 22.75
CA SER A 105 6.07 5.97 23.30
C SER A 105 6.21 6.11 24.83
N GLY A 106 6.81 5.15 25.53
CA GLY A 106 6.90 5.17 27.00
C GLY A 106 5.56 5.05 27.73
N LEU A 107 4.54 4.49 27.06
CA LEU A 107 3.17 4.37 27.57
C LEU A 107 2.80 2.97 28.04
N LEU A 108 3.65 1.97 27.78
CA LEU A 108 3.33 0.57 28.04
C LEU A 108 3.01 0.29 29.51
N LYS A 109 3.91 0.65 30.44
CA LYS A 109 3.73 0.39 31.88
C LYS A 109 2.47 1.01 32.47
N ALA A 110 2.09 2.20 32.01
CA ALA A 110 0.90 2.90 32.50
C ALA A 110 -0.42 2.30 31.98
N ASN A 111 -0.41 1.67 30.81
CA ASN A 111 -1.64 1.31 30.09
C ASN A 111 -1.86 -0.20 29.92
N PHE A 112 -0.86 -1.05 30.20
CA PHE A 112 -0.93 -2.49 29.92
C PHE A 112 -2.16 -3.18 30.53
N GLU A 113 -2.42 -3.01 31.83
CA GLU A 113 -3.56 -3.65 32.51
C GLU A 113 -4.93 -3.16 32.01
N LEU A 114 -4.97 -1.95 31.48
CA LEU A 114 -6.19 -1.40 30.89
C LEU A 114 -6.45 -2.01 29.51
N LEU A 115 -5.41 -2.07 28.67
CA LEU A 115 -5.49 -2.62 27.31
C LEU A 115 -5.80 -4.12 27.31
N LYS A 116 -5.23 -4.86 28.26
CA LYS A 116 -5.44 -6.30 28.42
C LYS A 116 -6.92 -6.70 28.58
N GLN A 117 -7.76 -5.80 29.11
CA GLN A 117 -9.20 -6.06 29.26
C GLN A 117 -9.97 -6.07 27.94
N PHE A 118 -9.36 -5.52 26.88
CA PHE A 118 -9.95 -5.39 25.55
C PHE A 118 -9.13 -6.13 24.49
N ASP A 119 -8.44 -7.21 24.89
CA ASP A 119 -7.54 -7.96 24.02
C ASP A 119 -8.20 -8.50 22.75
N GLN A 120 -9.43 -9.00 22.85
CA GLN A 120 -10.22 -9.46 21.71
C GLN A 120 -10.54 -8.35 20.70
N ILE A 121 -10.58 -7.09 21.14
CA ILE A 121 -10.83 -5.94 20.26
C ILE A 121 -9.51 -5.45 19.68
N LEU A 122 -8.51 -5.21 20.52
CA LEU A 122 -7.27 -4.48 20.17
C LEU A 122 -6.18 -5.37 19.59
N PHE A 123 -6.17 -6.65 19.91
CA PHE A 123 -5.07 -7.57 19.58
C PHE A 123 -5.53 -8.80 18.78
N SER A 124 -6.63 -8.65 18.04
CA SER A 124 -7.13 -9.65 17.09
C SER A 124 -6.38 -9.58 15.75
N SER A 125 -6.59 -10.58 14.87
CA SER A 125 -5.95 -10.58 13.54
C SER A 125 -6.22 -9.30 12.71
N PRO A 126 -7.47 -8.78 12.63
CA PRO A 126 -7.76 -7.56 11.86
C PRO A 126 -7.07 -6.29 12.35
N MET A 127 -6.54 -6.30 13.59
CA MET A 127 -5.85 -5.17 14.18
C MET A 127 -4.37 -5.10 13.81
N ILE A 128 -3.78 -6.17 13.26
CA ILE A 128 -2.40 -6.15 12.75
C ILE A 128 -2.22 -4.99 11.76
N ASP A 129 -3.15 -4.86 10.82
CA ASP A 129 -3.14 -3.80 9.79
C ASP A 129 -3.42 -2.40 10.36
N VAL A 130 -3.87 -2.31 11.61
CA VAL A 130 -4.11 -1.05 12.31
C VAL A 130 -2.87 -0.61 13.10
N TRP A 131 -2.17 -1.55 13.73
CA TRP A 131 -0.93 -1.24 14.47
C TRP A 131 0.24 -0.98 13.54
N ASN A 132 0.47 -1.83 12.55
CA ASN A 132 1.61 -1.74 11.63
C ASN A 132 1.87 -0.37 11.00
N PRO A 133 0.86 0.39 10.53
CA PRO A 133 1.10 1.67 9.88
C PRO A 133 1.40 2.82 10.86
N ILE A 134 1.17 2.66 12.17
CA ILE A 134 1.36 3.74 13.15
C ILE A 134 2.87 4.01 13.28
N PRO A 135 3.37 5.24 13.04
CA PRO A 135 4.78 5.50 13.22
C PRO A 135 5.20 5.34 14.69
N PRO A 136 6.41 4.81 14.98
CA PRO A 136 6.91 4.73 16.36
C PRO A 136 6.94 6.12 17.01
N GLY A 137 6.39 6.24 18.23
CA GLY A 137 6.31 7.50 18.98
C GLY A 137 5.03 8.31 18.78
N GLU A 138 4.22 8.02 17.74
CA GLU A 138 2.95 8.72 17.50
C GLU A 138 1.81 8.27 18.43
N MET A 139 2.01 7.17 19.16
CA MET A 139 1.05 6.75 20.17
C MET A 139 1.17 7.67 21.38
N THR A 140 0.17 8.53 21.61
CA THR A 140 0.09 9.41 22.78
C THR A 140 -0.93 8.87 23.78
N GLN A 141 -0.93 9.40 25.02
CA GLN A 141 -1.96 9.01 26.00
C GLN A 141 -3.37 9.38 25.52
N GLU A 142 -3.54 10.49 24.81
CA GLU A 142 -4.83 10.90 24.22
C GLU A 142 -5.34 9.88 23.18
N ASN A 143 -4.43 9.32 22.38
CA ASN A 143 -4.75 8.29 21.40
C ASN A 143 -5.19 6.99 22.09
N ILE A 144 -4.49 6.60 23.17
CA ILE A 144 -4.88 5.45 23.99
C ILE A 144 -6.25 5.68 24.66
N ASP A 145 -6.47 6.84 25.25
CA ASP A 145 -7.75 7.19 25.89
C ASP A 145 -8.90 7.12 24.87
N SER A 146 -8.64 7.55 23.62
CA SER A 146 -9.59 7.44 22.52
C SER A 146 -9.88 5.98 22.14
N PHE A 147 -8.86 5.13 22.04
CA PHE A 147 -9.06 3.69 21.82
C PHE A 147 -9.90 3.07 22.95
N MET A 148 -9.65 3.48 24.19
CA MET A 148 -10.38 2.95 25.35
C MET A 148 -11.84 3.42 25.36
N ALA A 149 -12.10 4.66 24.94
CA ALA A 149 -13.46 5.15 24.75
C ALA A 149 -14.20 4.32 23.70
N ILE A 150 -13.56 4.04 22.54
CA ILE A 150 -14.14 3.20 21.49
C ILE A 150 -14.41 1.77 21.99
N CYS A 151 -13.47 1.16 22.72
CA CYS A 151 -13.64 -0.19 23.25
C CYS A 151 -14.81 -0.31 24.24
N ARG A 152 -15.07 0.74 25.03
CA ARG A 152 -16.14 0.81 26.03
C ARG A 152 -17.52 1.12 25.47
N ASN A 153 -17.61 1.67 24.26
CA ASN A 153 -18.89 1.95 23.63
C ASN A 153 -19.69 0.66 23.38
N ASP A 154 -21.01 0.79 23.26
CA ASP A 154 -21.85 -0.33 22.81
C ASP A 154 -21.54 -0.64 21.32
N GLY A 155 -21.68 -1.91 20.93
CA GLY A 155 -21.41 -2.38 19.56
C GLY A 155 -20.73 -3.74 19.53
N THR A 156 -20.67 -4.33 18.34
CA THR A 156 -19.95 -5.59 18.11
C THR A 156 -18.42 -5.39 18.16
N ILE A 157 -17.66 -6.48 18.23
CA ILE A 157 -16.19 -6.41 18.20
C ILE A 157 -15.73 -5.78 16.88
N GLU A 158 -16.38 -6.15 15.77
CA GLU A 158 -16.07 -5.71 14.41
C GLU A 158 -16.34 -4.20 14.23
N GLU A 159 -17.46 -3.70 14.76
CA GLU A 159 -17.80 -2.27 14.74
C GLU A 159 -16.77 -1.44 15.49
N LYS A 160 -16.32 -1.93 16.66
CA LYS A 160 -15.28 -1.27 17.46
C LYS A 160 -13.93 -1.27 16.76
N GLN A 161 -13.51 -2.41 16.19
CA GLN A 161 -12.27 -2.51 15.41
C GLN A 161 -12.28 -1.57 14.20
N SER A 162 -13.40 -1.52 13.47
CA SER A 162 -13.59 -0.60 12.34
C SER A 162 -13.47 0.86 12.79
N THR A 163 -14.07 1.20 13.93
CA THR A 163 -14.01 2.56 14.51
C THR A 163 -12.57 2.93 14.93
N ILE A 164 -11.82 2.03 15.55
CA ILE A 164 -10.40 2.26 15.90
C ILE A 164 -9.58 2.47 14.63
N ARG A 165 -9.77 1.64 13.61
CA ARG A 165 -9.05 1.78 12.33
C ARG A 165 -9.32 3.13 11.68
N ASN A 166 -10.58 3.59 11.68
CA ASN A 166 -10.95 4.91 11.17
C ASN A 166 -10.25 6.02 11.96
N TYR A 167 -10.23 5.91 13.29
CA TYR A 167 -9.52 6.86 14.15
C TYR A 167 -8.03 6.93 13.81
N VAL A 168 -7.35 5.78 13.66
CA VAL A 168 -5.93 5.73 13.30
C VAL A 168 -5.67 6.42 11.96
N ASN A 169 -6.48 6.11 10.95
CA ASN A 169 -6.34 6.71 9.62
C ASN A 169 -6.50 8.24 9.65
N GLN A 170 -7.48 8.73 10.39
CA GLN A 170 -7.80 10.16 10.47
C GLN A 170 -6.81 10.95 11.33
N HIS A 171 -6.42 10.40 12.49
CA HIS A 171 -5.73 11.16 13.52
C HIS A 171 -4.25 10.84 13.67
N LEU A 172 -3.81 9.63 13.32
CA LEU A 172 -2.40 9.23 13.46
C LEU A 172 -1.66 9.24 12.14
N LEU A 173 -2.34 8.86 11.05
CA LEU A 173 -1.72 8.77 9.73
C LEU A 173 -1.92 10.03 8.89
N PHE A 174 -2.72 10.99 9.38
CA PHE A 174 -3.08 12.23 8.69
C PHE A 174 -3.43 12.01 7.22
N LEU A 175 -4.18 10.93 6.95
CA LEU A 175 -4.72 10.68 5.62
C LEU A 175 -5.87 11.68 5.44
N ASP A 176 -5.53 12.87 4.92
CA ASP A 176 -6.43 14.03 4.76
C ASP A 176 -7.84 13.65 4.29
N GLU A 177 -8.86 14.29 4.87
CA GLU A 177 -10.29 14.22 4.50
C GLU A 177 -10.60 14.84 3.11
N VAL A 178 -9.78 14.63 2.09
CA VAL A 178 -10.19 14.96 0.71
C VAL A 178 -11.08 13.83 0.20
N GLU A 179 -12.38 14.00 0.48
CA GLU A 179 -13.45 12.99 0.43
C GLU A 179 -13.20 11.84 1.41
N PRO A 180 -14.25 11.28 2.06
CA PRO A 180 -14.12 10.09 2.89
C PRO A 180 -13.69 8.92 2.01
N VAL A 181 -12.39 8.84 1.72
CA VAL A 181 -11.72 7.60 1.35
C VAL A 181 -11.76 6.80 2.63
N GLN A 182 -12.87 6.10 2.85
CA GLN A 182 -12.94 5.00 3.80
C GLN A 182 -11.76 4.09 3.45
N LEU A 183 -10.62 4.13 4.14
CA LEU A 183 -9.52 3.21 3.78
C LEU A 183 -9.91 1.74 3.99
N ASN A 184 -10.98 1.48 4.74
CA ASN A 184 -11.59 0.15 4.93
C ASN A 184 -12.48 -0.27 3.76
N ASN A 185 -12.84 0.70 2.92
CA ASN A 185 -13.47 0.60 1.62
C ASN A 185 -12.73 1.56 0.71
N ILE A 186 -11.41 1.36 0.49
CA ILE A 186 -10.94 1.76 -0.83
C ILE A 186 -11.75 0.85 -1.74
N GLN A 187 -12.93 1.32 -2.13
CA GLN A 187 -13.56 0.93 -3.36
C GLN A 187 -12.52 1.35 -4.41
N LEU A 188 -11.51 0.49 -4.58
CA LEU A 188 -10.61 0.45 -5.72
C LEU A 188 -11.44 0.41 -7.02
N ASN A 189 -12.73 0.14 -6.87
CA ASN A 189 -13.77 0.43 -7.81
C ASN A 189 -14.89 1.25 -7.17
N ARG A 190 -14.88 2.58 -7.34
CA ARG A 190 -16.15 3.29 -7.61
C ARG A 190 -16.88 2.46 -8.68
N ALA A 191 -18.20 2.33 -8.62
CA ALA A 191 -19.00 1.42 -9.45
C ALA A 191 -18.71 1.47 -10.99
N GLN A 192 -17.94 2.45 -11.48
CA GLN A 192 -17.53 2.63 -12.87
C GLN A 192 -16.06 2.31 -13.21
N SER A 193 -15.21 1.92 -12.26
CA SER A 193 -13.76 1.73 -12.49
C SER A 193 -13.39 0.44 -13.27
N THR A 194 -14.37 -0.42 -13.54
CA THR A 194 -14.21 -1.71 -14.22
C THR A 194 -13.84 -1.60 -15.72
N HIS A 195 -13.65 -0.39 -16.25
CA HIS A 195 -13.40 -0.13 -17.66
C HIS A 195 -11.98 0.39 -17.98
N THR A 196 -11.06 0.42 -17.01
CA THR A 196 -9.69 0.82 -17.30
C THR A 196 -8.93 -0.28 -18.04
N ALA A 197 -8.02 0.10 -18.93
CA ALA A 197 -7.22 -0.84 -19.70
C ALA A 197 -6.35 -1.74 -18.81
N SER A 198 -5.90 -1.25 -17.65
CA SER A 198 -5.11 -2.01 -16.67
C SER A 198 -5.92 -3.13 -16.02
N VAL A 199 -7.19 -2.86 -15.69
CA VAL A 199 -8.10 -3.87 -15.15
C VAL A 199 -8.30 -5.00 -16.15
N HIS A 200 -8.61 -4.66 -17.40
CA HIS A 200 -8.78 -5.66 -18.46
C HIS A 200 -7.50 -6.48 -18.70
N ALA A 201 -6.34 -5.84 -18.73
CA ALA A 201 -5.06 -6.52 -18.88
C ALA A 201 -4.80 -7.53 -17.75
N THR A 202 -5.21 -7.20 -16.52
CA THR A 202 -5.02 -8.13 -15.39
C THR A 202 -6.04 -9.26 -15.38
N THR A 203 -7.28 -9.00 -15.75
CA THR A 203 -8.28 -10.06 -15.94
C THR A 203 -7.86 -11.00 -17.07
N ASP A 204 -7.33 -10.47 -18.17
CA ASP A 204 -6.77 -11.25 -19.27
C ASP A 204 -5.59 -12.12 -18.78
N LEU A 205 -4.71 -11.57 -17.94
CA LEU A 205 -3.62 -12.33 -17.28
C LEU A 205 -4.16 -13.48 -16.41
N THR A 206 -5.12 -13.20 -15.54
CA THR A 206 -5.73 -14.22 -14.66
C THR A 206 -6.39 -15.34 -15.46
N ALA A 207 -7.16 -14.99 -16.50
CA ALA A 207 -7.79 -15.97 -17.37
C ALA A 207 -6.76 -16.87 -18.06
N TRP A 208 -5.64 -16.28 -18.51
CA TRP A 208 -4.57 -17.04 -19.15
C TRP A 208 -3.82 -17.95 -18.17
N LEU A 209 -3.49 -17.47 -16.97
CA LEU A 209 -2.80 -18.24 -15.92
C LEU A 209 -3.63 -19.46 -15.50
N LEU A 210 -4.93 -19.27 -15.26
CA LEU A 210 -5.83 -20.34 -14.87
C LEU A 210 -5.96 -21.41 -15.96
N ASP A 211 -6.14 -21.00 -17.21
CA ASP A 211 -6.24 -21.95 -18.34
C ASP A 211 -4.92 -22.70 -18.58
N LEU A 212 -3.77 -22.02 -18.53
CA LEU A 212 -2.47 -22.67 -18.65
C LEU A 212 -2.23 -23.67 -17.53
N ASN A 213 -2.53 -23.31 -16.29
CA ASN A 213 -2.41 -24.23 -15.16
C ASN A 213 -3.29 -25.47 -15.36
N TYR A 214 -4.52 -25.27 -15.84
CA TYR A 214 -5.45 -26.36 -16.14
C TYR A 214 -4.97 -27.27 -17.28
N LYS A 215 -4.49 -26.69 -18.40
CA LYS A 215 -3.91 -27.46 -19.51
C LYS A 215 -2.74 -28.33 -19.07
N ARG A 216 -1.92 -27.82 -18.13
CA ARG A 216 -0.77 -28.55 -17.59
C ARG A 216 -1.14 -29.62 -16.59
N ASN A 217 -2.17 -29.35 -15.79
CA ASN A 217 -2.66 -30.26 -14.76
C ASN A 217 -4.17 -30.49 -14.96
N PRO A 218 -4.58 -31.24 -16.01
CA PRO A 218 -5.99 -31.42 -16.30
C PRO A 218 -6.67 -32.20 -15.18
N VAL A 219 -7.72 -31.61 -14.64
CA VAL A 219 -8.54 -32.18 -13.57
C VAL A 219 -10.02 -32.03 -13.93
N PRO A 220 -10.93 -32.88 -13.45
CA PRO A 220 -12.34 -32.67 -13.70
C PRO A 220 -12.80 -31.34 -13.07
N LEU A 221 -13.16 -30.36 -13.90
CA LEU A 221 -13.80 -29.13 -13.43
C LEU A 221 -15.24 -29.43 -13.05
N LYS A 222 -15.71 -28.79 -11.98
CA LYS A 222 -17.13 -28.78 -11.64
C LYS A 222 -17.85 -27.90 -12.65
N SER A 223 -18.93 -28.41 -13.24
CA SER A 223 -19.80 -27.60 -14.08
C SER A 223 -20.49 -26.52 -13.26
N ILE A 224 -21.04 -25.49 -13.91
CA ILE A 224 -21.87 -24.51 -13.20
C ILE A 224 -23.04 -25.20 -12.48
N GLN A 225 -23.63 -26.24 -13.07
CA GLN A 225 -24.69 -27.02 -12.43
C GLN A 225 -24.22 -27.68 -11.13
N ASP A 226 -23.02 -28.26 -11.13
CA ASP A 226 -22.45 -28.86 -9.92
C ASP A 226 -22.18 -27.79 -8.85
N ILE A 227 -21.70 -26.61 -9.25
CA ILE A 227 -21.48 -25.47 -8.34
C ILE A 227 -22.80 -25.00 -7.73
N ILE A 228 -23.87 -24.90 -8.52
CA ILE A 228 -25.21 -24.55 -8.03
C ILE A 228 -25.69 -25.58 -7.00
N ILE A 229 -25.59 -26.88 -7.30
CA ILE A 229 -26.00 -27.95 -6.36
C ILE A 229 -25.19 -27.86 -5.06
N LEU A 230 -23.89 -27.60 -5.15
CA LEU A 230 -23.05 -27.43 -3.96
C LEU A 230 -23.49 -26.21 -3.14
N LEU A 231 -23.79 -25.09 -3.79
CA LEU A 231 -24.26 -23.87 -3.14
C LEU A 231 -25.64 -24.07 -2.49
N GLU A 232 -26.58 -24.69 -3.19
CA GLU A 232 -27.92 -25.00 -2.68
C GLU A 232 -27.88 -25.84 -1.40
N ASN A 233 -26.96 -26.80 -1.31
CA ASN A 233 -26.79 -27.66 -0.14
C ASN A 233 -26.03 -27.00 1.03
N ARG A 234 -25.53 -25.76 0.87
CA ARG A 234 -24.90 -25.03 2.00
C ARG A 234 -25.95 -24.58 3.02
N PRO A 235 -25.69 -24.75 4.33
CA PRO A 235 -26.62 -24.34 5.38
C PRO A 235 -26.82 -22.82 5.41
N ALA A 236 -28.06 -22.40 5.71
CA ALA A 236 -28.44 -20.97 5.76
C ALA A 236 -27.66 -20.17 6.83
N GLU A 237 -27.06 -20.85 7.80
CA GLU A 237 -26.26 -20.23 8.86
C GLU A 237 -24.93 -19.66 8.34
N THR A 238 -24.47 -20.08 7.16
CA THR A 238 -23.17 -19.68 6.59
C THR A 238 -23.25 -18.55 5.57
N LEU A 239 -24.40 -18.35 4.95
CA LEU A 239 -24.58 -17.42 3.83
C LEU A 239 -25.94 -16.76 3.95
N ASP A 240 -25.98 -15.45 3.74
CA ASP A 240 -27.23 -14.71 3.70
C ASP A 240 -28.18 -15.30 2.62
N PRO A 241 -29.45 -15.58 2.94
CA PRO A 241 -30.38 -16.21 1.99
C PRO A 241 -30.58 -15.43 0.69
N GLU A 242 -30.56 -14.09 0.76
CA GLU A 242 -30.71 -13.24 -0.42
C GLU A 242 -29.44 -13.27 -1.28
N GLN A 243 -28.26 -13.17 -0.66
CA GLN A 243 -26.98 -13.31 -1.36
C GLN A 243 -26.87 -14.68 -2.06
N LYS A 244 -27.26 -15.75 -1.37
CA LYS A 244 -27.28 -17.10 -1.92
C LYS A 244 -28.23 -17.22 -3.11
N ARG A 245 -29.45 -16.67 -3.02
CA ARG A 245 -30.42 -16.66 -4.12
C ARG A 245 -29.86 -15.93 -5.34
N ALA A 246 -29.41 -14.68 -5.15
CA ALA A 246 -28.86 -13.88 -6.23
C ALA A 246 -27.59 -14.49 -6.85
N ALA A 247 -26.77 -15.18 -6.05
CA ALA A 247 -25.61 -15.93 -6.57
C ALA A 247 -26.01 -17.11 -7.46
N ILE A 248 -27.08 -17.84 -7.11
CA ILE A 248 -27.63 -18.91 -7.96
C ILE A 248 -28.21 -18.34 -9.25
N ASP A 249 -28.99 -17.25 -9.16
CA ASP A 249 -29.55 -16.55 -10.33
C ASP A 249 -28.43 -16.06 -11.27
N CYS A 250 -27.34 -15.54 -10.69
CA CYS A 250 -26.13 -15.14 -11.40
C CYS A 250 -25.51 -16.30 -12.18
N LEU A 251 -25.30 -17.46 -11.52
CA LEU A 251 -24.71 -18.65 -12.14
C LEU A 251 -25.58 -19.17 -13.29
N TRP A 252 -26.90 -19.22 -13.12
CA TRP A 252 -27.81 -19.59 -14.20
C TRP A 252 -27.69 -18.63 -15.39
N ARG A 253 -27.72 -17.33 -15.14
CA ARG A 253 -27.56 -16.30 -16.18
C ARG A 253 -26.24 -16.48 -16.92
N LEU A 254 -25.12 -16.56 -16.20
CA LEU A 254 -23.78 -16.68 -16.80
C LEU A 254 -23.59 -18.00 -17.57
N SER A 255 -24.22 -19.10 -17.15
CA SER A 255 -24.19 -20.38 -17.90
C SER A 255 -24.93 -20.33 -19.24
N SER A 256 -25.89 -19.41 -19.38
CA SER A 256 -26.68 -19.26 -20.60
C SER A 256 -26.07 -18.29 -21.62
N LEU A 257 -25.05 -17.52 -21.22
CA LEU A 257 -24.46 -16.48 -22.05
C LEU A 257 -23.35 -17.04 -22.96
N PRO A 258 -23.43 -16.85 -24.29
CA PRO A 258 -22.41 -17.31 -25.24
C PRO A 258 -21.24 -16.31 -25.30
N ALA A 259 -20.71 -15.93 -24.14
CA ALA A 259 -19.80 -14.81 -24.04
C ALA A 259 -18.39 -15.29 -23.62
N GLU A 260 -17.38 -14.71 -24.27
CA GLU A 260 -16.01 -15.23 -24.26
C GLU A 260 -15.00 -14.13 -23.93
N ILE A 261 -13.96 -14.52 -23.19
CA ILE A 261 -12.75 -13.74 -22.98
C ILE A 261 -11.79 -14.09 -24.13
N VAL A 262 -11.55 -13.11 -25.00
CA VAL A 262 -10.63 -13.25 -26.13
C VAL A 262 -9.24 -12.76 -25.72
N LEU A 263 -8.28 -13.67 -25.74
CA LEU A 263 -6.86 -13.45 -25.48
C LEU A 263 -6.10 -13.50 -26.80
N ASP A 264 -6.07 -12.37 -27.50
CA ASP A 264 -5.25 -12.20 -28.70
C ASP A 264 -3.76 -12.03 -28.36
N PRO A 265 -2.84 -12.16 -29.34
CA PRO A 265 -1.40 -12.03 -29.09
C PRO A 265 -0.99 -10.70 -28.46
N LYS A 266 -1.70 -9.61 -28.75
CA LYS A 266 -1.39 -8.29 -28.19
C LYS A 266 -1.70 -8.27 -26.69
N LYS A 267 -2.86 -8.79 -26.28
CA LYS A 267 -3.26 -8.93 -24.87
C LYS A 267 -2.32 -9.87 -24.11
N LYS A 268 -2.00 -11.03 -24.70
CA LYS A 268 -1.04 -11.99 -24.12
C LYS A 268 0.34 -11.36 -23.93
N LYS A 269 0.83 -10.57 -24.88
CA LYS A 269 2.09 -9.85 -24.73
C LYS A 269 2.08 -8.88 -23.53
N VAL A 270 0.99 -8.14 -23.33
CA VAL A 270 0.83 -7.25 -22.16
C VAL A 270 0.78 -8.05 -20.86
N ALA A 271 -0.02 -9.13 -20.82
CA ALA A 271 -0.10 -10.01 -19.64
C ALA A 271 1.25 -10.64 -19.29
N LEU A 272 2.01 -11.11 -20.29
CA LEU A 272 3.35 -11.65 -20.12
C LEU A 272 4.33 -10.60 -19.60
N GLN A 273 4.25 -9.36 -20.10
CA GLN A 273 5.06 -8.25 -19.61
C GLN A 273 4.76 -7.97 -18.14
N ILE A 274 3.49 -7.88 -17.76
CA ILE A 274 3.07 -7.72 -16.36
C ILE A 274 3.65 -8.84 -15.51
N ALA A 275 3.53 -10.10 -15.93
CA ALA A 275 4.04 -11.24 -15.17
C ALA A 275 5.58 -11.19 -15.02
N LYS A 276 6.33 -10.79 -16.05
CA LYS A 276 7.80 -10.74 -16.02
C LYS A 276 8.38 -9.54 -15.26
N GLU A 277 7.77 -8.38 -15.40
CA GLU A 277 8.33 -7.11 -14.94
C GLU A 277 7.84 -6.73 -13.52
N THR A 278 6.88 -7.46 -12.98
CA THR A 278 6.38 -7.27 -11.61
C THR A 278 6.81 -8.39 -10.68
N GLU A 279 6.65 -8.18 -9.38
CA GLU A 279 6.91 -9.20 -8.35
C GLU A 279 6.05 -10.47 -8.52
N LEU A 280 4.96 -10.41 -9.30
CA LEU A 280 4.11 -11.57 -9.60
C LEU A 280 4.89 -12.71 -10.25
N GLY A 281 5.84 -12.41 -11.12
CA GLY A 281 6.66 -13.42 -11.80
C GLY A 281 7.58 -14.19 -10.86
N LYS A 282 7.82 -13.69 -9.65
CA LYS A 282 8.61 -14.37 -8.61
C LYS A 282 7.76 -15.34 -7.80
N GLU A 283 6.44 -15.19 -7.80
CA GLU A 283 5.56 -16.14 -7.11
C GLU A 283 5.68 -17.53 -7.74
N MET A 284 5.91 -18.55 -6.92
CA MET A 284 6.18 -19.91 -7.39
C MET A 284 5.09 -20.46 -8.32
N ALA A 285 3.82 -20.15 -8.04
CA ALA A 285 2.69 -20.58 -8.86
C ALA A 285 2.71 -19.98 -10.27
N ILE A 286 3.20 -18.74 -10.42
CA ILE A 286 3.26 -18.03 -11.71
C ILE A 286 4.58 -18.29 -12.42
N SER A 287 5.70 -18.30 -11.69
CA SER A 287 7.04 -18.51 -12.25
C SER A 287 7.16 -19.84 -12.99
N THR A 288 6.48 -20.88 -12.50
CA THR A 288 6.42 -22.19 -13.15
C THR A 288 5.60 -22.19 -14.45
N LEU A 289 4.73 -21.20 -14.67
CA LEU A 289 3.91 -21.03 -15.87
C LEU A 289 4.54 -20.10 -16.90
N LEU A 290 5.49 -19.24 -16.52
CA LEU A 290 6.13 -18.26 -17.42
C LEU A 290 6.66 -18.86 -18.73
N PRO A 291 7.39 -20.00 -18.76
CA PRO A 291 7.86 -20.58 -20.02
C PRO A 291 6.73 -20.97 -20.98
N PHE A 292 5.58 -21.39 -20.44
CA PHE A 292 4.41 -21.78 -21.23
C PHE A 292 3.64 -20.56 -21.72
N MET A 293 3.61 -19.49 -20.91
CA MET A 293 3.09 -18.20 -21.39
C MET A 293 3.91 -17.68 -22.57
N GLU A 294 5.24 -17.80 -22.54
CA GLU A 294 6.09 -17.43 -23.68
C GLU A 294 5.78 -18.24 -24.93
N GLU A 295 5.60 -19.57 -24.78
CA GLU A 295 5.26 -20.47 -25.89
C GLU A 295 3.88 -20.14 -26.50
N GLU A 296 2.87 -19.88 -25.66
CA GLU A 296 1.51 -19.60 -26.10
C GLU A 296 1.26 -18.11 -26.45
N ALA A 297 2.24 -17.22 -26.32
CA ALA A 297 2.04 -15.77 -26.44
C ALA A 297 1.48 -15.33 -27.80
N GLU A 298 1.83 -16.05 -28.88
CA GLU A 298 1.41 -15.74 -30.25
C GLU A 298 0.13 -16.48 -30.67
N THR A 299 -0.46 -17.28 -29.78
CA THR A 299 -1.65 -18.07 -30.08
C THR A 299 -2.92 -17.33 -29.66
N LEU A 300 -3.89 -17.21 -30.58
CA LEU A 300 -5.23 -16.75 -30.23
C LEU A 300 -5.88 -17.77 -29.30
N GLN A 301 -6.46 -17.29 -28.21
CA GLN A 301 -7.18 -18.11 -27.26
C GLN A 301 -8.51 -17.48 -26.90
N MET A 302 -9.52 -18.32 -26.74
CA MET A 302 -10.88 -17.93 -26.34
C MET A 302 -11.28 -18.80 -25.15
N ILE A 303 -11.75 -18.16 -24.08
CA ILE A 303 -12.21 -18.83 -22.86
C ILE A 303 -13.65 -18.39 -22.63
N SER A 304 -14.61 -19.32 -22.64
CA SER A 304 -16.00 -18.96 -22.31
C SER A 304 -16.08 -18.52 -20.84
N ILE A 305 -17.04 -17.65 -20.51
CA ILE A 305 -17.19 -17.26 -19.09
C ILE A 305 -17.64 -18.39 -18.20
N GLU A 306 -18.39 -19.34 -18.72
CA GLU A 306 -18.62 -20.60 -18.02
C GLU A 306 -17.30 -21.28 -17.65
N GLN A 307 -16.39 -21.47 -18.61
CA GLN A 307 -15.09 -22.08 -18.36
C GLN A 307 -14.26 -21.26 -17.37
N PHE A 308 -14.25 -19.92 -17.51
CA PHE A 308 -13.54 -19.03 -16.60
C PHE A 308 -14.02 -19.16 -15.15
N ILE A 309 -15.35 -19.19 -14.92
CA ILE A 309 -15.94 -19.40 -13.59
C ILE A 309 -15.55 -20.77 -13.03
N CYS A 310 -15.62 -21.82 -13.85
CA CYS A 310 -15.26 -23.18 -13.42
C CYS A 310 -13.78 -23.27 -13.03
N LEU A 311 -12.89 -22.61 -13.79
CA LEU A 311 -11.46 -22.53 -13.51
C LEU A 311 -11.17 -21.76 -12.22
N ILE A 312 -11.81 -20.60 -12.03
CA ILE A 312 -11.69 -19.81 -10.79
C ILE A 312 -12.16 -20.63 -9.59
N PHE A 313 -13.36 -21.21 -9.68
CA PHE A 313 -13.94 -21.99 -8.58
C PHE A 313 -13.03 -23.16 -8.22
N HIS A 314 -12.53 -23.89 -9.23
CA HIS A 314 -11.57 -24.96 -9.00
C HIS A 314 -10.33 -24.45 -8.27
N SER A 315 -9.74 -23.34 -8.72
CA SER A 315 -8.51 -22.80 -8.15
C SER A 315 -8.64 -22.35 -6.69
N ILE A 316 -9.73 -21.65 -6.34
CA ILE A 316 -9.94 -21.15 -4.96
C ILE A 316 -10.40 -22.26 -3.99
N SER A 317 -10.98 -23.34 -4.51
CA SER A 317 -11.47 -24.45 -3.68
C SER A 317 -10.41 -25.50 -3.33
N GLN A 318 -9.15 -25.30 -3.74
CA GLN A 318 -8.06 -26.22 -3.41
C GLN A 318 -7.57 -26.09 -1.97
N ASP A 319 -7.77 -24.94 -1.32
CA ASP A 319 -7.39 -24.74 0.08
C ASP A 319 -8.60 -24.97 1.00
N GLU A 320 -8.64 -26.14 1.65
CA GLU A 320 -9.72 -26.51 2.58
C GLU A 320 -9.75 -25.63 3.85
N LYS A 321 -8.66 -24.89 4.14
CA LYS A 321 -8.59 -24.03 5.34
C LYS A 321 -9.30 -22.70 5.15
N ILE A 322 -9.53 -22.29 3.91
CA ILE A 322 -10.10 -20.99 3.57
C ILE A 322 -11.59 -21.18 3.26
N ASP A 323 -12.45 -20.45 3.96
CA ASP A 323 -13.87 -20.40 3.61
C ASP A 323 -14.08 -19.51 2.37
N TYR A 324 -13.80 -20.09 1.21
CA TYR A 324 -13.92 -19.40 -0.07
C TYR A 324 -15.38 -19.14 -0.48
N TRP A 325 -16.37 -19.76 0.17
CA TRP A 325 -17.78 -19.61 -0.22
C TRP A 325 -18.32 -18.22 0.04
N VAL A 326 -17.98 -17.63 1.18
CA VAL A 326 -18.42 -16.27 1.52
C VAL A 326 -17.95 -15.28 0.45
N ALA A 327 -16.67 -15.35 0.06
CA ALA A 327 -16.11 -14.48 -0.97
C ALA A 327 -16.66 -14.80 -2.38
N PHE A 328 -16.82 -16.08 -2.72
CA PHE A 328 -17.36 -16.51 -4.01
C PHE A 328 -18.83 -16.09 -4.20
N VAL A 329 -19.65 -16.24 -3.16
CA VAL A 329 -21.06 -15.81 -3.15
C VAL A 329 -21.17 -14.30 -3.16
N SER A 330 -20.33 -13.58 -2.40
CA SER A 330 -20.28 -12.11 -2.45
C SER A 330 -19.95 -11.61 -3.86
N ALA A 331 -18.98 -12.24 -4.54
CA ALA A 331 -18.62 -11.88 -5.91
C ALA A 331 -19.81 -12.07 -6.87
N LEU A 332 -20.48 -13.22 -6.80
CA LEU A 332 -21.66 -13.53 -7.62
C LEU A 332 -22.83 -12.59 -7.32
N TYR A 333 -23.06 -12.29 -6.05
CA TYR A 333 -24.08 -11.34 -5.60
C TYR A 333 -23.84 -9.96 -6.20
N GLU A 334 -22.63 -9.42 -6.11
CA GLU A 334 -22.29 -8.12 -6.71
C GLU A 334 -22.39 -8.11 -8.23
N ILE A 335 -22.06 -9.23 -8.89
CA ILE A 335 -22.24 -9.34 -10.33
C ILE A 335 -23.74 -9.28 -10.70
N GLN A 336 -24.61 -9.88 -9.89
CA GLN A 336 -26.05 -9.91 -10.12
C GLN A 336 -26.74 -8.60 -9.72
N ARG A 337 -26.28 -7.96 -8.64
CA ARG A 337 -26.91 -6.79 -8.01
C ARG A 337 -26.11 -5.50 -8.22
N GLY A 338 -25.06 -5.50 -9.03
CA GLY A 338 -24.05 -4.43 -9.00
C GLY A 338 -24.55 -3.00 -9.24
N TYR A 339 -25.61 -2.80 -10.03
CA TYR A 339 -26.25 -1.48 -10.18
C TYR A 339 -27.42 -1.24 -9.22
N ASN A 340 -27.76 -2.21 -8.37
CA ASN A 340 -28.59 -2.03 -7.18
C ASN A 340 -27.78 -1.57 -5.96
N LEU A 341 -26.47 -1.81 -5.95
CA LEU A 341 -25.58 -1.41 -4.86
C LEU A 341 -25.18 0.06 -4.99
N ASP A 342 -25.17 0.77 -3.87
CA ASP A 342 -24.62 2.13 -3.79
C ASP A 342 -23.09 2.13 -3.60
N GLU A 343 -22.50 3.32 -3.43
CA GLU A 343 -21.05 3.51 -3.26
C GLU A 343 -20.49 2.88 -1.98
N ILE A 344 -21.32 2.48 -1.01
CA ILE A 344 -20.89 1.77 0.19
C ILE A 344 -21.25 0.28 0.15
N GLY A 345 -21.79 -0.19 -0.98
CA GLY A 345 -22.21 -1.59 -1.17
C GLY A 345 -23.57 -1.92 -0.55
N THR A 346 -24.36 -0.91 -0.16
CA THR A 346 -25.73 -1.13 0.34
C THR A 346 -26.66 -1.36 -0.83
N ASP A 347 -27.37 -2.49 -0.81
CA ASP A 347 -28.38 -2.80 -1.81
C ASP A 347 -29.64 -1.97 -1.59
N ASN A 348 -30.18 -1.41 -2.67
CA ASN A 348 -31.47 -0.73 -2.64
C ASN A 348 -32.69 -1.66 -2.45
N LEU A 349 -32.46 -2.98 -2.37
CA LEU A 349 -33.46 -4.04 -2.16
C LEU A 349 -34.61 -4.00 -3.17
N SER A 350 -34.34 -3.51 -4.40
CA SER A 350 -35.33 -3.57 -5.48
C SER A 350 -35.57 -5.02 -5.90
N ASP A 351 -36.83 -5.37 -6.17
CA ASP A 351 -37.20 -6.70 -6.68
C ASP A 351 -36.58 -7.01 -8.05
N GLU A 352 -36.18 -5.99 -8.82
CA GLU A 352 -35.50 -6.15 -10.11
C GLU A 352 -33.98 -6.12 -9.92
N ASP A 353 -33.33 -7.19 -10.37
CA ASP A 353 -31.88 -7.26 -10.48
C ASP A 353 -31.39 -6.31 -11.57
N LYS A 354 -30.32 -5.57 -11.26
CA LYS A 354 -29.59 -4.72 -12.20
C LYS A 354 -28.14 -5.19 -12.22
N GLU A 355 -27.90 -6.18 -13.06
CA GLU A 355 -26.62 -6.87 -13.17
C GLU A 355 -25.50 -6.02 -13.78
N ILE A 356 -24.26 -6.34 -13.41
CA ILE A 356 -23.08 -5.77 -14.07
C ILE A 356 -23.00 -6.29 -15.52
N CYS A 357 -22.53 -5.45 -16.42
CA CYS A 357 -22.23 -5.86 -17.79
C CYS A 357 -21.22 -7.02 -17.85
N PHE A 358 -21.19 -7.72 -18.98
CA PHE A 358 -20.32 -8.88 -19.19
C PHE A 358 -18.83 -8.59 -18.95
N GLY A 359 -18.31 -7.49 -19.52
CA GLY A 359 -16.91 -7.12 -19.33
C GLY A 359 -16.56 -6.84 -17.86
N GLY A 360 -17.52 -6.30 -17.09
CA GLY A 360 -17.35 -6.07 -15.66
C GLY A 360 -17.45 -7.34 -14.82
N THR A 361 -18.09 -8.40 -15.32
CA THR A 361 -18.25 -9.68 -14.60
C THR A 361 -16.89 -10.33 -14.30
N ALA A 362 -16.05 -10.51 -15.32
CA ALA A 362 -14.74 -11.13 -15.14
C ALA A 362 -13.82 -10.30 -14.23
N ASN A 363 -13.88 -8.96 -14.38
CA ASN A 363 -13.14 -8.03 -13.53
C ASN A 363 -13.57 -8.15 -12.06
N LYS A 364 -14.88 -8.21 -11.81
CA LYS A 364 -15.44 -8.32 -10.45
C LYS A 364 -15.08 -9.64 -9.78
N PHE A 365 -15.05 -10.75 -10.54
CA PHE A 365 -14.52 -12.01 -10.02
C PHE A 365 -13.06 -11.92 -9.61
N CYS A 366 -12.19 -11.39 -10.48
CA CYS A 366 -10.78 -11.25 -10.16
C CYS A 366 -10.54 -10.35 -8.93
N GLU A 367 -11.25 -9.23 -8.85
CA GLU A 367 -11.20 -8.30 -7.73
C GLU A 367 -11.58 -8.97 -6.41
N ARG A 368 -12.75 -9.63 -6.36
CA ARG A 368 -13.29 -10.20 -5.12
C ARG A 368 -12.60 -11.47 -4.67
N LEU A 369 -11.96 -12.18 -5.58
CA LEU A 369 -11.34 -13.49 -5.29
C LEU A 369 -9.82 -13.45 -5.29
N GLN A 370 -9.23 -12.27 -5.50
CA GLN A 370 -7.80 -12.06 -5.31
C GLN A 370 -7.40 -12.45 -3.88
N GLY A 371 -6.27 -13.17 -3.75
CA GLY A 371 -5.74 -13.62 -2.47
C GLY A 371 -6.23 -15.01 -2.04
N LEU A 372 -7.35 -15.51 -2.59
CA LEU A 372 -7.82 -16.88 -2.36
C LEU A 372 -7.13 -17.91 -3.27
N SER A 373 -6.50 -17.44 -4.34
CA SER A 373 -5.66 -18.23 -5.21
C SER A 373 -4.45 -17.42 -5.65
N PRO A 374 -3.25 -18.01 -5.71
CA PRO A 374 -2.06 -17.34 -6.24
C PRO A 374 -2.15 -17.11 -7.76
N LEU A 375 -3.15 -17.66 -8.45
CA LEU A 375 -3.37 -17.46 -9.89
C LEU A 375 -4.44 -16.39 -10.19
N VAL A 376 -5.24 -16.00 -9.20
CA VAL A 376 -6.25 -14.95 -9.36
C VAL A 376 -5.62 -13.62 -8.99
N LYS A 377 -5.31 -12.82 -10.00
CA LYS A 377 -4.71 -11.49 -9.86
C LYS A 377 -5.68 -10.40 -10.29
N PHE A 378 -5.61 -9.29 -9.59
CA PHE A 378 -6.27 -8.05 -9.94
C PHE A 378 -5.32 -6.90 -9.58
N ILE A 379 -4.66 -6.34 -10.59
CA ILE A 379 -3.71 -5.25 -10.43
C ILE A 379 -4.44 -4.03 -10.91
N TYR A 380 -4.94 -3.29 -9.93
CA TYR A 380 -5.49 -1.99 -10.17
C TYR A 380 -4.43 -0.94 -9.91
N VAL A 381 -4.28 -0.02 -10.85
CA VAL A 381 -3.40 1.12 -10.73
C VAL A 381 -4.24 2.35 -11.04
N ASP A 382 -4.54 3.14 -10.01
CA ASP A 382 -5.10 4.47 -10.16
C ASP A 382 -4.07 5.55 -9.83
N ASN A 383 -4.39 6.79 -10.20
CA ASN A 383 -3.52 7.93 -9.92
C ASN A 383 -3.20 8.06 -8.43
N VAL A 384 -4.13 7.70 -7.55
CA VAL A 384 -3.95 7.81 -6.09
C VAL A 384 -2.94 6.79 -5.59
N SER A 385 -3.08 5.52 -5.93
CA SER A 385 -2.15 4.43 -5.60
C SER A 385 -0.78 4.65 -6.24
N ILE A 386 -0.70 5.18 -7.48
CA ILE A 386 0.56 5.62 -8.08
C ILE A 386 1.20 6.71 -7.20
N ILE A 387 0.45 7.76 -6.86
CA ILE A 387 0.98 8.88 -6.06
C ILE A 387 1.44 8.39 -4.69
N LEU A 388 0.67 7.54 -4.02
CA LEU A 388 1.04 6.96 -2.72
C LEU A 388 2.30 6.10 -2.84
N LYS A 389 2.40 5.26 -3.88
CA LYS A 389 3.57 4.42 -4.09
C LYS A 389 4.81 5.24 -4.44
N ILE A 390 4.65 6.27 -5.28
CA ILE A 390 5.70 7.24 -5.59
C ILE A 390 6.15 7.94 -4.30
N LYS A 391 5.22 8.45 -3.48
CA LYS A 391 5.55 9.06 -2.18
C LYS A 391 6.33 8.10 -1.28
N GLN A 392 5.92 6.83 -1.20
CA GLN A 392 6.61 5.82 -0.40
C GLN A 392 8.02 5.50 -0.93
N ILE A 393 8.17 5.31 -2.25
CA ILE A 393 9.47 5.08 -2.89
C ILE A 393 10.38 6.27 -2.63
N LEU A 394 9.87 7.48 -2.84
CA LEU A 394 10.61 8.71 -2.59
C LEU A 394 11.00 8.87 -1.12
N LEU A 395 10.11 8.55 -0.18
CA LEU A 395 10.42 8.60 1.24
C LEU A 395 11.51 7.58 1.60
N ASN A 396 11.40 6.34 1.14
CA ASN A 396 12.40 5.30 1.36
C ASN A 396 13.75 5.69 0.75
N ASP A 397 13.76 6.22 -0.47
CA ASP A 397 14.99 6.70 -1.12
C ASP A 397 15.59 7.90 -0.38
N ILE A 398 14.76 8.83 0.12
CA ILE A 398 15.22 9.93 0.98
C ILE A 398 15.84 9.39 2.25
N LEU A 399 15.23 8.41 2.91
CA LEU A 399 15.75 7.78 4.12
C LEU A 399 17.08 7.07 3.83
N ASN A 400 17.16 6.28 2.76
CA ASN A 400 18.40 5.62 2.35
C ASN A 400 19.50 6.63 2.00
N THR A 401 19.16 7.71 1.29
CA THR A 401 20.12 8.78 0.94
C THR A 401 20.53 9.55 2.19
N ALA A 402 19.63 9.77 3.15
CA ALA A 402 19.94 10.39 4.42
C ALA A 402 20.91 9.51 5.23
N ASP A 403 20.70 8.19 5.24
CA ASP A 403 21.61 7.23 5.87
C ASP A 403 23.00 7.27 5.19
N GLU A 404 23.05 7.29 3.85
CA GLU A 404 24.31 7.43 3.09
C GLU A 404 25.02 8.77 3.34
N LEU A 405 24.26 9.87 3.42
CA LEU A 405 24.79 11.21 3.73
C LEU A 405 25.26 11.32 5.18
N ILE A 406 24.64 10.59 6.11
CA ILE A 406 25.09 10.47 7.49
C ILE A 406 26.43 9.71 7.56
N ASP A 407 26.65 8.75 6.66
CA ASP A 407 27.88 7.94 6.61
C ASP A 407 29.07 8.62 5.88
N GLU A 408 28.86 9.41 4.82
CA GLU A 408 29.95 10.07 4.09
C GLU A 408 30.07 11.57 4.38
N LYS A 409 31.11 11.96 5.14
CA LYS A 409 31.65 13.33 5.34
C LYS A 409 30.73 14.41 5.92
N ALA A 410 29.40 14.29 5.85
CA ALA A 410 28.51 15.22 6.55
C ALA A 410 28.55 15.00 8.08
N ASN A 411 29.15 13.89 8.52
CA ASN A 411 29.26 13.53 9.92
C ASN A 411 30.01 14.59 10.75
N ASP A 412 31.06 15.25 10.26
CA ASP A 412 31.77 16.22 11.11
C ASP A 412 30.96 17.51 11.35
N GLU A 413 30.29 18.07 10.35
CA GLU A 413 29.44 19.25 10.52
C GLU A 413 28.09 18.92 11.16
N PHE A 414 27.51 17.76 10.86
CA PHE A 414 26.24 17.30 11.43
C PHE A 414 26.42 16.82 12.88
N ILE A 415 27.52 16.13 13.22
CA ILE A 415 27.92 15.83 14.61
C ILE A 415 28.31 17.11 15.35
N LEU A 416 28.97 18.09 14.73
CA LEU A 416 29.16 19.41 15.36
C LEU A 416 27.83 20.11 15.62
N LEU A 417 26.86 19.97 14.71
CA LEU A 417 25.53 20.53 14.88
C LEU A 417 24.78 19.80 16.02
N ILE A 418 24.78 18.47 16.04
CA ILE A 418 24.11 17.60 17.02
C ILE A 418 24.77 17.63 18.40
N GLY A 419 26.10 17.61 18.46
CA GLY A 419 26.88 17.76 19.69
C GLY A 419 26.65 19.11 20.37
N ASN A 420 26.37 20.17 19.59
CA ASN A 420 25.97 21.48 20.10
C ASN A 420 24.47 21.60 20.42
N MET A 421 23.67 20.55 20.21
CA MET A 421 22.20 20.51 20.44
C MET A 421 21.79 19.93 21.80
N GLN A 422 22.73 19.56 22.69
CA GLN A 422 22.43 19.05 24.05
C GLN A 422 21.88 20.10 25.06
N ASN A 423 21.30 21.22 24.60
CA ASN A 423 20.62 22.19 25.46
C ASN A 423 19.19 22.48 24.94
N ALA A 424 18.20 22.13 25.76
CA ALA A 424 16.87 21.66 25.35
C ALA A 424 15.88 22.68 24.75
N GLU A 425 16.17 23.97 24.71
CA GLU A 425 15.26 24.97 24.09
C GLU A 425 15.75 25.53 22.75
N LYS A 426 17.05 25.45 22.44
CA LYS A 426 17.62 25.96 21.17
C LYS A 426 17.72 24.88 20.09
N SER A 427 17.49 23.61 20.45
CA SER A 427 17.54 22.47 19.53
C SER A 427 16.41 22.51 18.50
N ILE A 428 15.16 22.80 18.90
CA ILE A 428 13.99 22.82 18.00
C ILE A 428 14.16 23.84 16.86
N HIS A 429 14.67 25.03 17.17
CA HIS A 429 14.89 26.07 16.16
C HIS A 429 16.04 25.72 15.20
N ARG A 430 17.06 25.01 15.70
CA ARG A 430 18.18 24.51 14.88
C ARG A 430 17.79 23.31 14.03
N TYR A 431 16.92 22.41 14.52
CA TYR A 431 16.28 21.37 13.71
C TYR A 431 15.48 21.98 12.56
N HIS A 432 14.69 23.02 12.83
CA HIS A 432 13.98 23.73 11.78
C HIS A 432 14.92 24.40 10.77
N GLN A 433 16.07 24.93 11.19
CA GLN A 433 17.07 25.49 10.28
C GLN A 433 17.77 24.43 9.44
N ALA A 434 18.19 23.31 10.05
CA ALA A 434 18.80 22.18 9.34
C ALA A 434 17.82 21.57 8.34
N PHE A 435 16.57 21.34 8.74
CA PHE A 435 15.52 20.85 7.85
C PHE A 435 15.19 21.86 6.76
N SER A 436 15.16 23.17 7.05
CA SER A 436 14.96 24.21 6.03
C SER A 436 16.12 24.28 5.04
N TYR A 437 17.33 23.89 5.44
CA TYR A 437 18.51 23.81 4.57
C TYR A 437 18.48 22.55 3.68
N LEU A 438 18.08 21.41 4.25
CA LEU A 438 18.01 20.13 3.54
C LEU A 438 16.78 20.02 2.64
N LYS A 439 15.66 20.63 3.02
CA LYS A 439 14.37 20.52 2.31
C LYS A 439 14.46 20.86 0.81
N PRO A 440 15.07 21.98 0.37
CA PRO A 440 15.19 22.28 -1.06
C PRO A 440 16.03 21.26 -1.83
N GLN A 441 17.08 20.71 -1.20
CA GLN A 441 17.95 19.71 -1.82
C GLN A 441 17.21 18.37 -1.97
N LEU A 442 16.45 17.99 -0.95
CA LEU A 442 15.58 16.82 -0.97
C LEU A 442 14.46 16.99 -2.01
N GLU A 443 13.80 18.15 -2.08
CA GLU A 443 12.78 18.45 -3.10
C GLU A 443 13.36 18.38 -4.52
N GLN A 444 14.59 18.87 -4.74
CA GLN A 444 15.25 18.81 -6.04
C GLN A 444 15.65 17.37 -6.43
N LEU A 445 16.17 16.59 -5.49
CA LEU A 445 16.45 15.17 -5.69
C LEU A 445 15.16 14.39 -6.01
N LEU A 446 14.08 14.71 -5.31
CA LEU A 446 12.74 14.16 -5.53
C LEU A 446 12.25 14.45 -6.95
N GLU A 447 12.36 15.70 -7.41
CA GLU A 447 11.95 16.11 -8.76
C GLU A 447 12.77 15.39 -9.84
N LEU A 448 14.10 15.31 -9.69
CA LEU A 448 14.97 14.60 -10.63
C LEU A 448 14.68 13.10 -10.66
N LYS A 449 14.37 12.50 -9.51
CA LYS A 449 14.01 11.08 -9.41
C LYS A 449 12.64 10.81 -10.03
N VAL A 450 11.63 11.63 -9.76
CA VAL A 450 10.32 11.55 -10.43
C VAL A 450 10.50 11.69 -11.95
N TYR A 451 11.37 12.59 -12.40
CA TYR A 451 11.71 12.73 -13.81
C TYR A 451 12.32 11.43 -14.37
N SER A 452 13.26 10.79 -13.67
CA SER A 452 13.84 9.50 -14.09
C SER A 452 12.83 8.38 -14.18
N ILE A 453 11.84 8.35 -13.28
CA ILE A 453 10.78 7.33 -13.27
C ILE A 453 9.84 7.53 -14.46
N ILE A 454 9.46 8.78 -14.77
CA ILE A 454 8.51 9.08 -15.85
C ILE A 454 9.17 8.94 -17.23
N TYR A 455 10.40 9.42 -17.37
CA TYR A 455 11.05 9.56 -18.68
C TYR A 455 12.20 8.58 -18.90
N GLY A 456 12.51 7.74 -17.92
CA GLY A 456 13.61 6.78 -17.95
C GLY A 456 14.96 7.40 -17.56
N GLN A 457 15.86 6.55 -17.05
CA GLN A 457 17.20 6.94 -16.58
C GLN A 457 18.03 7.63 -17.67
N SER A 458 17.96 7.17 -18.92
CA SER A 458 18.67 7.77 -20.05
C SER A 458 18.23 9.22 -20.35
N SER A 459 16.97 9.55 -20.07
CA SER A 459 16.44 10.91 -20.25
C SER A 459 16.88 11.83 -19.13
N LEU A 460 16.98 11.31 -17.89
CA LEU A 460 17.58 12.03 -16.77
C LEU A 460 19.07 12.30 -17.03
N GLU A 461 19.84 11.29 -17.44
CA GLU A 461 21.28 11.43 -17.73
C GLU A 461 21.52 12.46 -18.83
N LYS A 462 20.69 12.45 -19.88
CA LYS A 462 20.75 13.48 -20.92
C LYS A 462 20.45 14.87 -20.36
N LEU A 463 19.40 15.01 -19.56
CA LEU A 463 19.03 16.28 -18.91
C LEU A 463 20.17 16.81 -18.04
N LEU A 464 20.78 15.96 -17.20
CA LEU A 464 21.89 16.31 -16.34
C LEU A 464 23.14 16.70 -17.14
N LYS A 465 23.45 15.99 -18.22
CA LYS A 465 24.56 16.32 -19.12
C LYS A 465 24.33 17.63 -19.88
N ASP A 466 23.11 17.88 -20.33
CA ASP A 466 22.72 19.15 -20.94
C ASP A 466 22.83 20.31 -19.92
N PHE A 467 22.61 20.04 -18.62
CA PHE A 467 22.83 21.00 -17.53
C PHE A 467 24.31 21.23 -17.19
N GLU A 468 25.14 20.19 -17.15
CA GLU A 468 26.60 20.32 -16.94
C GLU A 468 27.24 21.16 -18.04
N ILE A 469 26.88 20.90 -19.30
CA ILE A 469 27.32 21.70 -20.45
C ILE A 469 26.83 23.15 -20.30
N ALA A 470 25.59 23.36 -19.86
CA ALA A 470 25.08 24.71 -19.64
C ALA A 470 25.85 25.45 -18.53
N ILE A 471 26.21 24.79 -17.42
CA ILE A 471 26.94 25.38 -16.27
C ILE A 471 28.38 25.76 -16.64
N ASP A 472 29.08 24.93 -17.41
CA ASP A 472 30.45 25.21 -17.85
C ASP A 472 30.52 26.31 -18.92
N ASP A 473 29.46 26.43 -19.74
CA ASP A 473 29.31 27.49 -20.75
C ASP A 473 28.43 28.66 -20.28
N PHE A 474 28.08 28.73 -18.98
CA PHE A 474 27.13 29.73 -18.46
C PHE A 474 27.80 31.11 -18.44
N PRO A 475 27.32 32.08 -19.21
CA PRO A 475 27.87 33.41 -19.14
C PRO A 475 27.54 34.10 -17.81
N ASP A 476 28.34 35.11 -17.47
CA ASP A 476 28.06 35.94 -16.30
C ASP A 476 26.70 36.62 -16.51
N ILE A 477 25.68 36.16 -15.78
CA ILE A 477 24.30 36.68 -15.86
C ILE A 477 24.20 38.15 -15.40
N THR A 478 25.28 38.72 -14.86
CA THR A 478 25.39 40.16 -14.62
C THR A 478 25.88 40.95 -15.84
N ASN A 479 26.33 40.26 -16.90
CA ASN A 479 26.77 40.83 -18.18
C ASN A 479 25.65 40.75 -19.25
N PRO A 480 25.00 41.89 -19.59
CA PRO A 480 23.85 41.90 -20.51
C PRO A 480 24.18 41.54 -21.97
N LYS A 481 25.46 41.42 -22.34
CA LYS A 481 25.86 41.03 -23.69
C LYS A 481 25.80 39.53 -23.90
N GLU A 482 26.03 38.75 -22.85
CA GLU A 482 26.15 37.30 -22.94
C GLU A 482 24.82 36.59 -22.62
N ALA A 483 23.92 37.24 -21.89
CA ALA A 483 22.56 36.74 -21.63
C ALA A 483 21.62 36.76 -22.87
N LYS A 484 22.05 37.32 -24.01
CA LYS A 484 21.23 37.46 -25.22
C LYS A 484 21.08 36.19 -26.03
N ASP A 485 21.96 35.21 -25.81
CA ASP A 485 22.02 33.98 -26.60
C ASP A 485 21.12 32.86 -26.05
N PHE A 486 20.47 33.07 -24.90
CA PHE A 486 19.58 32.09 -24.28
C PHE A 486 18.10 32.42 -24.52
N SER A 487 17.31 31.40 -24.85
CA SER A 487 15.86 31.58 -24.98
C SER A 487 15.21 31.86 -23.61
N PRO A 488 14.13 32.66 -23.55
CA PRO A 488 13.41 32.94 -22.30
C PRO A 488 12.96 31.69 -21.54
N GLU A 489 12.63 30.62 -22.26
CA GLU A 489 12.25 29.32 -21.71
C GLU A 489 13.42 28.62 -20.98
N SER A 490 14.64 28.72 -21.52
CA SER A 490 15.84 28.12 -20.92
C SER A 490 16.24 28.85 -19.64
N LEU A 491 16.16 30.18 -19.65
CA LEU A 491 16.38 31.01 -18.46
C LEU A 491 15.32 30.77 -17.38
N PHE A 492 14.06 30.54 -17.77
CA PHE A 492 12.98 30.22 -16.84
C PHE A 492 13.17 28.85 -16.18
N ARG A 493 13.55 27.83 -16.95
CA ARG A 493 13.85 26.48 -16.43
C ARG A 493 15.06 26.49 -15.52
N PHE A 494 16.10 27.25 -15.88
CA PHE A 494 17.27 27.45 -15.02
C PHE A 494 16.90 28.16 -13.72
N ALA A 495 16.18 29.28 -13.77
CA ALA A 495 15.76 30.00 -12.57
C ALA A 495 14.89 29.15 -11.62
N LYS A 496 14.08 28.25 -12.18
CA LYS A 496 13.32 27.26 -11.42
C LYS A 496 14.24 26.20 -10.79
N PHE A 497 15.25 25.73 -11.52
CA PHE A 497 16.25 24.76 -11.08
C PHE A 497 17.18 25.28 -9.96
N VAL A 498 17.59 26.55 -9.98
CA VAL A 498 18.47 27.14 -8.93
C VAL A 498 17.70 27.70 -7.72
N GLY A 499 16.38 27.55 -7.67
CA GLY A 499 15.56 28.00 -6.53
C GLY A 499 15.53 29.52 -6.30
N ILE A 500 15.79 30.34 -7.33
CA ILE A 500 15.78 31.80 -7.18
C ILE A 500 14.32 32.29 -7.08
N LYS A 501 13.91 32.73 -5.88
CA LYS A 501 12.59 33.34 -5.66
C LYS A 501 12.36 34.52 -6.62
N ASN A 502 11.15 34.61 -7.16
CA ASN A 502 10.61 35.61 -8.10
C ASN A 502 10.97 37.10 -7.85
N GLY A 503 11.52 37.47 -6.69
CA GLY A 503 11.92 38.85 -6.36
C GLY A 503 13.15 39.36 -7.11
N MET A 504 14.15 38.50 -7.40
CA MET A 504 15.38 38.94 -8.10
C MET A 504 15.17 39.14 -9.61
N LEU A 505 14.30 38.34 -10.24
CA LEU A 505 13.91 38.49 -11.65
C LEU A 505 13.17 39.82 -11.91
N ARG A 506 12.39 40.32 -10.94
CA ARG A 506 11.72 41.63 -11.06
C ARG A 506 12.69 42.81 -10.98
N SER A 507 13.83 42.66 -10.29
CA SER A 507 14.87 43.68 -10.25
C SER A 507 15.70 43.72 -11.54
N ALA A 508 15.92 42.57 -12.18
CA ALA A 508 16.56 42.49 -13.50
C ALA A 508 15.65 42.96 -14.65
N ALA A 509 14.34 42.69 -14.57
CA ALA A 509 13.36 43.14 -15.56
C ALA A 509 13.08 44.65 -15.54
N ASN A 510 13.43 45.34 -14.45
CA ASN A 510 13.29 46.80 -14.30
C ASN A 510 14.57 47.59 -14.67
N TYR A 511 15.59 46.94 -15.26
CA TYR A 511 16.76 47.64 -15.76
C TYR A 511 16.42 48.43 -17.04
N PRO A 512 16.73 49.73 -17.12
CA PRO A 512 16.42 50.56 -18.28
C PRO A 512 17.30 50.13 -19.45
N GLY A 513 16.74 49.30 -20.34
CA GLY A 513 17.44 48.75 -21.50
C GLY A 513 16.76 47.54 -22.16
N PHE A 514 15.72 46.97 -21.54
CA PHE A 514 15.05 45.76 -22.04
C PHE A 514 13.87 45.99 -23.00
N TYR A 515 13.51 47.24 -23.31
CA TYR A 515 12.61 47.57 -24.42
C TYR A 515 13.28 48.56 -25.38
N PRO A 516 13.34 48.29 -26.69
CA PRO A 516 13.66 49.32 -27.66
C PRO A 516 12.53 50.35 -27.66
N ALA A 517 12.87 51.60 -27.38
CA ALA A 517 11.98 52.73 -27.60
C ALA A 517 11.81 52.93 -29.11
N GLU A 518 10.78 52.33 -29.69
CA GLU A 518 10.24 52.77 -30.98
C GLU A 518 8.83 53.30 -30.76
N LYS A 519 8.74 54.63 -30.61
CA LYS A 519 7.52 55.37 -30.91
C LYS A 519 7.32 55.32 -32.42
N PRO A 520 6.18 54.86 -32.94
CA PRO A 520 5.78 55.25 -34.28
C PRO A 520 5.22 56.67 -34.21
N VAL A 521 5.93 57.60 -34.84
CA VAL A 521 5.35 58.84 -35.35
C VAL A 521 4.51 58.43 -36.56
N ILE A 522 3.20 58.58 -36.49
CA ILE A 522 2.35 58.65 -37.68
C ILE A 522 1.58 59.96 -37.61
N GLU A 523 1.84 60.76 -38.64
CA GLU A 523 1.34 62.11 -38.87
C GLU A 523 -0.17 62.13 -39.07
N ALA A 524 -0.76 63.24 -38.63
CA ALA A 524 -2.12 63.61 -38.94
C ALA A 524 -2.29 63.88 -40.44
N ASN A 525 -3.34 63.33 -41.04
CA ASN A 525 -4.06 64.00 -42.12
C ASN A 525 -5.57 63.81 -41.92
N GLN A 526 -6.24 64.94 -42.09
CA GLN A 526 -7.68 65.18 -41.97
C GLN A 526 -8.43 64.52 -43.12
N ASP A 527 -9.61 63.94 -42.87
CA ASP A 527 -10.90 64.54 -43.26
C ASP A 527 -12.08 63.53 -43.19
N ASN A 528 -13.20 64.08 -42.72
CA ASN A 528 -14.60 63.80 -43.03
C ASN A 528 -15.35 62.57 -42.46
N GLU A 529 -16.16 62.94 -41.45
CA GLU A 529 -17.64 62.94 -41.47
C GLU A 529 -18.47 61.66 -41.23
N LEU A 530 -19.43 61.86 -40.30
CA LEU A 530 -20.78 61.26 -40.19
C LEU A 530 -20.84 59.77 -39.78
N SER A 531 -21.62 59.32 -38.80
CA SER A 531 -22.67 59.91 -37.97
C SER A 531 -23.15 58.85 -36.96
N LYS A 532 -23.60 59.31 -35.77
CA LYS A 532 -24.82 58.93 -35.01
C LYS A 532 -25.21 57.43 -34.95
N SER A 533 -25.67 56.84 -33.84
CA SER A 533 -26.11 57.36 -32.55
C SER A 533 -26.51 56.18 -31.65
N ALA A 534 -26.35 56.39 -30.34
CA ALA A 534 -27.09 55.80 -29.23
C ALA A 534 -28.51 55.27 -29.53
N GLY A 535 -28.90 54.26 -28.77
CA GLY A 535 -30.31 53.91 -28.58
C GLY A 535 -30.53 52.64 -27.76
N GLU A 536 -30.49 52.77 -26.43
CA GLU A 536 -31.19 51.87 -25.50
C GLU A 536 -32.68 51.78 -25.84
N THR A 537 -33.32 50.61 -25.67
CA THR A 537 -34.59 50.46 -24.94
C THR A 537 -35.05 48.98 -24.83
N ILE A 538 -35.21 48.54 -23.59
CA ILE A 538 -36.15 47.51 -23.08
C ILE A 538 -37.56 48.19 -22.93
N PRO A 539 -38.75 47.57 -22.68
CA PRO A 539 -39.20 46.15 -22.61
C PRO A 539 -40.51 45.82 -23.40
N LYS A 540 -40.91 44.54 -23.34
CA LYS A 540 -42.26 43.95 -23.01
C LYS A 540 -42.46 42.68 -23.84
N HIS A 541 -42.84 41.52 -23.31
CA HIS A 541 -43.93 41.23 -22.37
C HIS A 541 -43.61 40.12 -21.38
#